data_AF-A0A2W6A4A8-F1
#
_entry.id   AF-A0A2W6A4A8-F1
#
_cell.length_a   1.000
_cell.length_b   1.000
_cell.length_c   1.000
_cell.angle_alpha   90.00
_cell.angle_beta   90.00
_cell.angle_gamma   90.00
#
_symmetry.space_group_name_H-M   'P 1'
#
loop_
_entity.id
_entity.type
_entity.pdbx_description
1 polymer ?
#
loop_
_entity_poly.entity_id
_entity_poly.type
_entity_poly.pdbx_seq_one_letter_code
_entity_poly.pdbx_strand_id
1 'polypeptide(L)'
;MPLKPGTLDDFGASMAEAIEAQLHAGLIADGLPGLPNDPAGDVRDRRRLFVAIARGVVKYLRDNQASIVIHYTDNTVARTTTPTISTTGI
;
A
#
# COMPACT_ATOMS: atom_id res chain seq x y z
N MET A 1 -5.73 -11.24 4.95
CA MET A 1 -5.40 -11.07 3.51
C MET A 1 -3.94 -10.64 3.45
N PRO A 2 -3.10 -11.25 2.59
CA PRO A 2 -1.69 -10.87 2.48
C PRO A 2 -1.56 -9.44 1.97
N LEU A 3 -0.44 -8.78 2.30
CA LEU A 3 -0.13 -7.48 1.70
C LEU A 3 0.11 -7.67 0.20
N LYS A 4 -0.73 -7.00 -0.60
CA LYS A 4 -0.71 -7.02 -2.05
C LYS A 4 -0.22 -5.67 -2.57
N PRO A 5 1.05 -5.54 -3.02
CA PRO A 5 1.54 -4.30 -3.61
C PRO A 5 0.89 -4.00 -4.97
N GLY A 6 0.48 -5.03 -5.72
CA GLY A 6 -0.16 -4.92 -7.04
C GLY A 6 0.82 -5.06 -8.21
N THR A 7 0.25 -5.22 -9.40
CA THR A 7 0.91 -5.07 -10.70
C THR A 7 0.03 -4.20 -11.59
N LEU A 8 0.43 -3.93 -12.85
CA LEU A 8 -0.47 -3.26 -13.78
C LEU A 8 -1.68 -4.10 -14.15
N ASP A 9 -1.48 -5.41 -14.30
CA ASP A 9 -2.53 -6.36 -14.68
C ASP A 9 -3.43 -6.71 -13.49
N ASP A 10 -2.93 -6.53 -12.27
CA ASP A 10 -3.60 -6.85 -11.01
C ASP A 10 -3.60 -5.65 -10.06
N PHE A 11 -4.03 -4.51 -10.59
CA PHE A 11 -4.05 -3.22 -9.87
C PHE A 11 -5.20 -3.14 -8.86
N GLY A 12 -6.34 -3.79 -9.14
CA GLY A 12 -7.51 -3.75 -8.25
C GLY A 12 -7.26 -4.41 -6.89
N ALA A 13 -7.88 -3.86 -5.85
CA ALA A 13 -7.72 -4.23 -4.45
C ALA A 13 -6.24 -4.29 -3.99
N SER A 14 -5.37 -3.49 -4.61
CA SER A 14 -3.93 -3.44 -4.30
C SER A 14 -3.58 -2.21 -3.47
N MET A 15 -2.42 -2.26 -2.82
CA MET A 15 -1.84 -1.08 -2.17
C MET A 15 -1.58 0.05 -3.17
N ALA A 16 -1.20 -0.25 -4.40
CA ALA A 16 -1.00 0.76 -5.44
C ALA A 16 -2.30 1.49 -5.80
N GLU A 17 -3.44 0.77 -5.85
CA GLU A 17 -4.76 1.39 -6.02
C GLU A 17 -5.14 2.25 -4.81
N ALA A 18 -4.89 1.77 -3.59
CA ALA A 18 -5.14 2.54 -2.39
C ALA A 18 -4.33 3.85 -2.36
N ILE A 19 -3.08 3.83 -2.84
CA ILE A 19 -2.24 5.03 -3.00
C ILE A 19 -2.84 5.97 -4.05
N GLU A 20 -3.27 5.46 -5.20
CA GLU A 20 -3.93 6.27 -6.25
C GLU A 20 -5.21 6.93 -5.72
N ALA A 21 -6.03 6.20 -4.98
CA ALA A 21 -7.25 6.69 -4.38
C ALA A 21 -6.99 7.80 -3.33
N GLN A 22 -5.96 7.64 -2.50
CA GLN A 22 -5.54 8.66 -1.54
C GLN A 22 -5.07 9.95 -2.23
N LEU A 23 -4.27 9.85 -3.29
CA LEU A 23 -3.87 11.03 -4.05
C LEU A 23 -5.07 11.71 -4.71
N HIS A 24 -5.97 10.94 -5.31
CA HIS A 24 -7.19 11.47 -5.91
C HIS A 24 -8.05 12.24 -4.89
N ALA A 25 -8.26 11.67 -3.70
CA ALA A 25 -9.02 12.31 -2.62
C ALA A 25 -8.33 13.59 -2.12
N GLY A 26 -7.00 13.60 -1.99
CA GLY A 26 -6.22 14.77 -1.60
C GLY A 26 -6.37 15.92 -2.60
N LEU A 27 -6.26 15.65 -3.90
CA LEU A 27 -6.44 16.66 -4.94
C LEU A 27 -7.83 17.33 -4.87
N ILE A 28 -8.89 16.53 -4.68
CA ILE A 28 -10.25 17.05 -4.55
C ILE A 28 -10.39 17.91 -3.30
N ALA A 29 -9.81 17.48 -2.17
CA ALA A 29 -9.84 18.24 -0.92
C ALA A 29 -9.15 19.61 -1.06
N ASP A 30 -8.12 19.69 -1.90
CA ASP A 30 -7.41 20.93 -2.23
C ASP A 30 -8.11 21.78 -3.32
N GLY A 31 -9.29 21.38 -3.78
CA GLY A 31 -10.05 22.08 -4.82
C GLY A 31 -9.49 21.89 -6.24
N LEU A 32 -8.58 20.94 -6.43
CA LEU A 32 -8.00 20.59 -7.72
C LEU A 32 -8.84 19.53 -8.43
N PRO A 33 -8.71 19.41 -9.78
CA PRO A 33 -9.25 18.26 -10.48
C PRO A 33 -8.65 16.96 -9.93
N GLY A 34 -9.50 15.97 -9.66
CA GLY A 34 -9.03 14.64 -9.28
C GLY A 34 -8.25 13.96 -10.41
N LEU A 35 -7.67 12.79 -10.11
CA LEU A 35 -6.93 12.02 -11.10
C LEU A 35 -7.84 11.54 -12.25
N PRO A 36 -7.37 11.62 -13.51
CA PRO A 36 -8.09 11.07 -14.65
C PRO A 36 -8.11 9.54 -14.60
N ASN A 37 -9.26 8.97 -14.93
CA ASN A 37 -9.49 7.52 -14.99
C ASN A 37 -9.43 6.95 -16.42
N ASP A 38 -9.31 7.79 -17.44
CA ASP A 38 -9.27 7.34 -18.83
C ASP A 38 -7.97 6.58 -19.14
N PRO A 39 -8.02 5.56 -20.03
CA PRO A 39 -6.88 4.70 -20.35
C PRO A 39 -5.84 5.39 -21.26
N ALA A 40 -5.40 6.58 -20.87
CA ALA A 40 -4.29 7.30 -21.48
C ALA A 40 -2.94 6.75 -20.99
N GLY A 41 -1.87 6.99 -21.77
CA GLY A 41 -0.50 6.60 -21.41
C GLY A 41 -0.09 7.08 -20.01
N ASP A 42 -0.49 8.30 -19.67
CA ASP A 42 -0.18 8.94 -18.38
C ASP A 42 -0.79 8.21 -17.18
N VAL A 43 -2.00 7.64 -17.32
CA VAL A 43 -2.63 6.84 -16.27
C VAL A 43 -1.84 5.55 -16.04
N ARG A 44 -1.38 4.90 -17.12
CA ARG A 44 -0.55 3.70 -17.01
C ARG A 44 0.79 3.99 -16.34
N ASP A 45 1.45 5.09 -16.70
CA ASP A 45 2.75 5.44 -16.14
C ASP A 45 2.67 5.87 -14.68
N ARG A 46 1.60 6.60 -14.30
CA ARG A 46 1.30 6.88 -12.90
C ARG A 46 1.05 5.59 -12.10
N ARG A 47 0.27 4.65 -12.63
CA ARG A 47 0.04 3.35 -11.97
C ARG A 47 1.33 2.52 -11.85
N ARG A 48 2.23 2.58 -12.83
CA ARG A 48 3.58 1.97 -12.73
C ARG A 48 4.36 2.54 -11.56
N LEU A 49 4.34 3.86 -11.39
CA LEU A 49 5.00 4.52 -10.27
C LEU A 49 4.41 4.06 -8.93
N PHE A 50 3.08 4.02 -8.79
CA PHE A 50 2.46 3.57 -7.54
C PHE A 50 2.72 2.08 -7.25
N VAL A 51 2.73 1.23 -8.28
CA VAL A 51 3.14 -0.17 -8.14
C VAL A 51 4.58 -0.26 -7.65
N ALA A 52 5.51 0.52 -8.22
CA ALA A 52 6.92 0.52 -7.78
C ALA A 52 7.07 0.95 -6.31
N ILE A 53 6.37 2.02 -5.90
CA ILE A 53 6.34 2.50 -4.51
C ILE A 53 5.78 1.43 -3.59
N ALA A 54 4.60 0.88 -3.91
CA ALA A 54 3.97 -0.15 -3.09
C ALA A 54 4.86 -1.39 -2.93
N ARG A 55 5.47 -1.89 -4.02
CA ARG A 55 6.42 -3.01 -3.97
C ARG A 55 7.64 -2.70 -3.10
N GLY A 56 8.20 -1.50 -3.23
CA GLY A 56 9.33 -1.05 -2.43
C GLY A 56 9.01 -1.02 -0.93
N VAL A 57 7.85 -0.45 -0.57
CA VAL A 57 7.37 -0.39 0.82
C VAL A 57 7.18 -1.79 1.39
N VAL A 58 6.44 -2.66 0.70
CA VAL A 58 6.17 -4.00 1.25
C VAL A 58 7.46 -4.83 1.34
N LYS A 59 8.37 -4.72 0.36
CA LYS A 59 9.70 -5.35 0.46
C LYS A 59 10.47 -4.84 1.67
N TYR A 60 10.53 -3.52 1.86
CA TYR A 60 11.24 -2.92 2.99
C TYR A 60 10.68 -3.39 4.33
N LEU A 61 9.36 -3.39 4.49
CA LEU A 61 8.70 -3.88 5.72
C LEU A 61 8.98 -5.36 5.96
N ARG A 62 8.91 -6.19 4.90
CA ARG A 62 9.21 -7.63 5.00
C ARG A 62 10.65 -7.88 5.41
N ASP A 63 11.60 -7.15 4.83
CA ASP A 63 13.03 -7.34 5.09
C ASP A 63 13.43 -6.79 6.49
N ASN A 64 12.60 -5.93 7.09
CA ASN A 64 12.81 -5.32 8.41
C ASN A 64 11.73 -5.72 9.45
N GLN A 65 11.14 -6.91 9.34
CA GLN A 65 10.05 -7.34 10.23
C GLN A 65 10.40 -7.31 11.72
N ALA A 66 11.66 -7.56 12.07
CA ALA A 66 12.14 -7.50 13.46
C ALA A 66 11.97 -6.10 14.09
N SER A 67 11.91 -5.04 13.28
CA SER A 67 11.70 -3.67 13.75
C SER A 67 10.22 -3.35 14.02
N ILE A 68 9.29 -4.22 13.63
CA ILE A 68 7.86 -4.03 13.85
C ILE A 68 7.51 -4.72 15.17
N VAL A 69 7.13 -3.94 16.18
CA VAL A 69 6.81 -4.45 17.51
C VAL A 69 5.42 -3.96 17.89
N ILE A 70 4.55 -4.91 18.23
CA ILE A 70 3.18 -4.65 18.67
C ILE A 70 3.11 -4.85 20.18
N HIS A 71 2.68 -3.81 20.88
CA HIS A 71 2.34 -3.86 22.30
C HIS A 71 0.83 -3.88 22.46
N TYR A 72 0.30 -4.84 23.20
CA TYR A 72 -1.14 -4.98 23.43
C TYR A 72 -1.43 -5.56 24.81
N THR A 73 -2.65 -5.37 25.29
CA THR A 73 -3.11 -5.93 26.57
C THR A 73 -4.04 -7.11 26.30
N ASP A 74 -3.74 -8.24 26.92
CA ASP A 74 -4.52 -9.48 26.86
C ASP A 74 -4.98 -9.84 28.27
N ASN A 75 -6.28 -9.69 28.56
CA ASN A 75 -6.87 -9.93 29.89
C ASN A 75 -6.05 -9.34 31.04
N THR A 76 -5.75 -8.03 30.96
CA THR A 76 -4.93 -7.25 31.92
C THR A 76 -3.43 -7.56 31.94
N VAL A 77 -2.95 -8.48 31.11
CA VAL A 77 -1.51 -8.77 30.95
C VAL A 77 -0.95 -7.99 29.77
N ALA A 78 0.10 -7.21 29.98
CA ALA A 78 0.83 -6.56 28.90
C ALA A 78 1.62 -7.59 28.08
N ARG A 79 1.46 -7.56 26.76
CA ARG A 79 2.12 -8.44 25.81
C ARG A 79 2.90 -7.63 24.78
N THR A 80 3.97 -8.24 24.29
CA THR A 80 4.76 -7.75 23.16
C THR A 80 4.90 -8.87 22.14
N THR A 81 4.68 -8.56 20.87
CA THR A 81 4.85 -9.52 19.78
C THR A 81 5.48 -8.85 18.55
N THR A 82 6.20 -9.64 17.77
CA THR A 82 6.76 -9.23 16.48
C THR A 82 5.93 -9.95 15.40
N PRO A 83 5.12 -9.22 14.61
CA PRO A 83 4.28 -9.84 13.60
C PRO A 83 5.12 -10.35 12.43
N THR A 84 4.68 -11.46 11.83
CA THR A 84 5.18 -11.89 10.53
C THR A 84 4.33 -11.28 9.42
N ILE A 85 4.97 -10.56 8.50
CA ILE A 85 4.29 -9.97 7.35
C ILE A 85 4.19 -11.01 6.24
N SER A 86 2.96 -11.43 5.95
CA SER A 86 2.64 -12.22 4.76
C SER A 86 2.45 -11.29 3.55
N THR A 87 3.13 -11.61 2.45
CA THR A 87 3.14 -10.80 1.22
C THR A 87 2.85 -11.66 0.01
N THR A 88 2.22 -11.10 -1.03
CA THR A 88 1.96 -11.80 -2.30
C THR A 88 2.42 -10.95 -3.48
N GLY A 89 3.10 -11.57 -4.46
CA GLY A 89 3.48 -10.89 -5.70
C GLY A 89 4.63 -9.88 -5.58
N ILE A 90 5.49 -9.99 -4.55
CA ILE A 90 6.75 -9.22 -4.41
C ILE A 90 7.89 -9.91 -5.14
#